data_AF-R2R4D9-F1
#
_entry.id   AF-R2R4D9-F1
#
_cell.length_a   1.000
_cell.length_b   1.000
_cell.length_c   1.000
_cell.angle_alpha   90.00
_cell.angle_beta   90.00
_cell.angle_gamma   90.00
#
_symmetry.space_group_name_H-M   'P 1'
#
loop_
_entity.id
_entity.type
_entity.pdbx_description
1 polymer ?
#
loop_
_entity_poly.entity_id
_entity_poly.type
_entity_poly.pdbx_seq_one_letter_code
_entity_poly.pdbx_strand_id
1 'polypeptide(L)'
;MIENLLRPEVLLSNVIVCLVTVLITRWVLKRKPKPERPAEVVQSPKQTADGTVILETSLATLQSYKNNLNKFGYVYFQETTPIVIEQLKAEASSLIVSETNQPIHELLQKNYEKLAAFQQKEVADTKKLELDVLNHVNKTIITWRNLLKESR
;
A
#
# COMPACT_ATOMS: atom_id res chain seq x y z
N MET A 1 52.58 6.71 -23.71
CA MET A 1 51.16 6.35 -23.91
C MET A 1 50.20 6.93 -22.84
N ILE A 2 50.68 7.78 -21.91
CA ILE A 2 49.86 8.43 -20.86
C ILE A 2 49.52 9.89 -21.23
N GLU A 3 50.26 10.50 -22.16
CA GLU A 3 50.12 11.93 -22.51
C GLU A 3 48.79 12.26 -23.22
N ASN A 4 48.13 11.27 -23.86
CA ASN A 4 46.81 11.48 -24.47
C ASN A 4 45.65 11.47 -23.45
N LEU A 5 45.88 10.99 -22.22
CA LEU A 5 44.87 10.96 -21.15
C LEU A 5 44.76 12.29 -20.38
N LEU A 6 45.76 13.17 -20.48
CA LEU A 6 45.84 14.44 -19.75
C LEU A 6 45.43 15.67 -20.59
N ARG A 7 44.95 15.48 -21.83
CA ARG A 7 44.37 16.58 -22.60
C ARG A 7 43.10 17.08 -21.90
N PRO A 8 42.94 18.40 -21.69
CA PRO A 8 41.81 18.97 -20.96
C PRO A 8 40.45 18.59 -21.58
N GLU A 9 40.41 18.39 -22.89
CA GLU A 9 39.25 17.91 -23.66
C GLU A 9 38.83 16.47 -23.26
N VAL A 10 39.80 15.58 -23.05
CA VAL A 10 39.56 14.17 -22.66
C VAL A 10 39.15 14.08 -21.19
N LEU A 11 39.75 14.92 -20.33
CA LEU A 11 39.37 15.05 -18.92
C LEU A 11 37.94 15.57 -18.76
N LEU A 12 37.56 16.61 -19.51
CA LEU A 12 36.19 17.15 -19.51
C LEU A 12 35.16 16.11 -19.96
N SER A 13 35.46 15.38 -21.04
CA SER A 13 34.59 14.31 -21.53
C SER A 13 34.39 13.21 -20.48
N ASN A 14 35.46 12.77 -19.81
CA ASN A 14 35.36 11.76 -18.75
C ASN A 14 34.54 12.23 -17.54
N VAL A 15 34.69 13.50 -17.14
CA VAL A 15 33.91 14.09 -16.05
C VAL A 15 32.42 14.13 -16.39
N ILE A 16 32.07 14.50 -17.62
CA ILE A 16 30.67 14.53 -18.09
C ILE A 16 30.08 13.11 -18.10
N VAL A 17 30.80 12.12 -18.62
CA VAL A 17 30.35 10.72 -18.62
C VAL A 17 30.15 10.20 -17.19
N CYS A 18 31.05 10.52 -16.25
CA CYS A 18 30.89 10.21 -14.83
C CYS A 18 29.67 10.90 -14.20
N LEU A 19 29.42 12.18 -14.51
CA LEU A 19 28.24 12.90 -14.02
C LEU A 19 26.94 12.27 -14.54
N VAL A 20 26.88 11.96 -15.84
CA VAL A 20 25.70 11.34 -16.46
C VAL A 20 25.43 9.96 -15.87
N THR A 21 26.46 9.13 -15.72
CA THR A 21 26.33 7.79 -15.11
C THR A 21 25.88 7.86 -13.65
N VAL A 22 26.41 8.81 -12.85
CA VAL A 22 25.97 9.04 -11.46
C VAL A 22 24.51 9.52 -11.40
N LEU A 23 24.10 10.40 -12.31
CA LEU A 23 22.71 10.88 -12.38
C LEU A 23 21.75 9.74 -12.76
N ILE A 24 22.09 8.94 -13.77
CA ILE A 24 21.27 7.79 -14.21
C ILE A 24 21.19 6.74 -13.10
N THR A 25 22.31 6.35 -12.49
CA THR A 25 22.30 5.37 -11.39
C THR A 25 21.48 5.89 -10.20
N ARG A 26 21.65 7.15 -9.78
CA ARG A 26 20.80 7.73 -8.73
C ARG A 26 19.32 7.76 -9.11
N TRP A 27 18.99 8.00 -10.38
CA TRP A 27 17.61 8.04 -10.83
C TRP A 27 16.98 6.64 -10.87
N VAL A 28 17.73 5.64 -11.32
CA VAL A 28 17.32 4.22 -11.30
C VAL A 28 17.16 3.72 -9.85
N LEU A 29 18.09 4.02 -8.94
CA LEU A 29 17.99 3.64 -7.53
C LEU A 29 16.79 4.29 -6.82
N LYS A 30 16.37 5.49 -7.24
CA LYS A 30 15.20 6.17 -6.65
C LYS A 30 13.86 5.69 -7.19
N ARG A 31 13.83 4.93 -8.29
CA ARG A 31 12.58 4.42 -8.86
C ARG A 31 12.10 3.23 -8.04
N LYS A 32 10.90 3.35 -7.48
CA LYS A 32 10.20 2.20 -6.91
C LYS A 32 9.90 1.21 -8.05
N PRO A 33 10.06 -0.10 -7.82
CA PRO A 33 9.72 -1.11 -8.82
C PRO A 33 8.24 -1.02 -9.21
N LYS A 34 7.89 -1.50 -10.41
CA LYS A 34 6.49 -1.55 -10.82
C LYS A 34 5.75 -2.58 -9.96
N PRO A 35 4.56 -2.26 -9.43
CA PRO A 35 3.80 -3.23 -8.66
C PRO A 35 3.39 -4.42 -9.54
N GLU A 36 3.55 -5.63 -9.01
CA GLU A 36 2.85 -6.79 -9.55
C GLU A 36 1.38 -6.65 -9.17
N ARG A 37 0.49 -6.68 -10.17
CA ARG A 37 -0.95 -6.65 -9.90
C ARG A 37 -1.30 -7.96 -9.19
N PRO A 38 -2.01 -7.92 -8.05
CA PRO A 38 -2.67 -9.12 -7.54
C PRO A 38 -3.54 -9.68 -8.67
N ALA A 39 -3.53 -11.00 -8.86
CA ALA A 39 -4.51 -11.64 -9.72
C ALA A 39 -5.91 -11.18 -9.26
N GLU A 40 -6.72 -10.73 -10.21
CA GLU A 40 -7.98 -10.01 -10.04
C GLU A 40 -9.11 -10.92 -9.51
N VAL A 41 -8.83 -11.67 -8.45
CA VAL A 41 -9.76 -12.62 -7.84
C VAL A 41 -10.06 -12.12 -6.45
N VAL A 42 -11.15 -11.35 -6.33
CA VAL A 42 -11.76 -11.06 -5.04
C VAL A 42 -12.20 -12.40 -4.44
N GLN A 43 -11.50 -12.86 -3.41
CA GLN A 43 -11.83 -14.09 -2.71
C GLN A 43 -12.92 -13.75 -1.71
N SER A 44 -14.17 -14.04 -2.06
CA SER A 44 -15.29 -13.91 -1.15
C SER A 44 -15.20 -15.01 -0.09
N PRO A 45 -14.95 -14.69 1.19
CA PRO A 45 -14.88 -15.70 2.24
C PRO A 45 -16.25 -16.37 2.41
N LYS A 46 -16.27 -17.60 2.94
CA LYS A 46 -17.54 -18.25 3.34
C LYS A 46 -18.25 -17.39 4.37
N GLN A 47 -19.58 -17.33 4.28
CA GLN A 47 -20.39 -16.63 5.27
C GLN A 47 -20.22 -17.24 6.67
N THR A 48 -20.06 -16.40 7.68
CA THR A 48 -19.86 -16.82 9.08
C THR A 48 -20.45 -15.80 10.05
N ALA A 49 -20.91 -16.27 11.20
CA ALA A 49 -21.28 -15.41 12.33
C ALA A 49 -20.09 -15.10 13.25
N ASP A 50 -18.90 -15.64 12.97
CA ASP A 50 -17.70 -15.37 13.74
C ASP A 50 -17.02 -14.08 13.24
N GLY A 51 -17.31 -12.96 13.92
CA GLY A 51 -16.71 -11.68 13.60
C GLY A 51 -15.19 -11.65 13.78
N THR A 52 -14.63 -12.49 14.65
CA THR A 52 -13.17 -12.52 14.88
C THR A 52 -12.43 -13.10 13.68
N VAL A 53 -12.97 -14.15 13.06
CA VAL A 53 -12.41 -14.77 11.85
C VAL A 53 -12.40 -13.79 10.67
N ILE A 54 -13.48 -13.02 10.51
CA ILE A 54 -13.55 -11.99 9.47
C ILE A 54 -12.55 -10.85 9.75
N LEU A 55 -12.43 -10.44 11.02
CA LEU A 55 -11.47 -9.42 11.42
C LEU A 55 -10.02 -9.87 11.21
N GLU A 56 -9.68 -11.15 11.49
CA GLU A 56 -8.36 -11.73 11.21
C GLU A 56 -8.04 -11.76 9.72
N THR A 57 -9.02 -12.16 8.89
CA THR A 57 -8.88 -12.18 7.43
C THR A 57 -8.67 -10.76 6.88
N SER A 58 -9.51 -9.82 7.29
CA SER A 58 -9.41 -8.41 6.90
C SER A 58 -8.11 -7.77 7.36
N LEU A 59 -7.63 -8.16 8.54
CA LEU A 59 -6.34 -7.72 9.07
C LEU A 59 -5.18 -8.22 8.20
N ALA A 60 -5.22 -9.46 7.72
CA ALA A 60 -4.21 -9.99 6.80
C ALA A 60 -4.19 -9.20 5.47
N THR A 61 -5.38 -8.92 4.91
CA THR A 61 -5.55 -8.06 3.72
C THR A 61 -4.91 -6.68 3.93
N LEU A 62 -5.19 -6.01 5.05
CA LEU A 62 -4.58 -4.71 5.37
C LEU A 62 -3.07 -4.77 5.58
N GLN A 63 -2.55 -5.83 6.20
CA GLN A 63 -1.10 -5.99 6.40
C GLN A 63 -0.37 -6.15 5.07
N SER A 64 -0.91 -6.98 4.16
CA SER A 64 -0.40 -7.13 2.80
C SER A 64 -0.43 -5.80 2.05
N TYR A 65 -1.58 -5.11 2.09
CA TYR A 65 -1.75 -3.80 1.47
C TYR A 65 -0.76 -2.77 1.99
N LYS A 66 -0.56 -2.66 3.31
CA LYS A 66 0.44 -1.78 3.94
C LYS A 66 1.84 -2.08 3.42
N ASN A 67 2.24 -3.35 3.38
CA ASN A 67 3.58 -3.75 2.98
C ASN A 67 3.86 -3.35 1.52
N ASN A 68 2.90 -3.61 0.63
CA ASN A 68 3.00 -3.23 -0.76
C ASN A 68 2.93 -1.72 -0.96
N LEU A 69 2.07 -1.00 -0.22
CA LEU A 69 2.00 0.45 -0.27
C LEU A 69 3.33 1.10 0.15
N ASN A 70 3.99 0.59 1.20
CA ASN A 70 5.33 1.06 1.56
C ASN A 70 6.34 0.81 0.43
N LYS A 71 6.31 -0.39 -0.16
CA LYS A 71 7.27 -0.83 -1.19
C LYS A 71 7.12 -0.07 -2.51
N PHE A 72 5.89 0.16 -2.95
CA PHE A 72 5.58 0.65 -4.30
C PHE A 72 5.01 2.08 -4.32
N GLY A 73 4.55 2.59 -3.17
CA GLY A 73 4.09 3.97 -2.98
C GLY A 73 2.81 4.31 -3.73
N TYR A 74 2.65 5.60 -4.06
CA TYR A 74 1.45 6.16 -4.66
C TYR A 74 0.95 5.44 -5.93
N VAL A 75 1.83 4.89 -6.76
CA VAL A 75 1.41 4.14 -7.96
C VAL A 75 0.62 2.90 -7.58
N TYR A 76 1.08 2.16 -6.57
CA TYR A 76 0.35 1.01 -6.05
C TYR A 76 -0.96 1.41 -5.39
N PHE A 77 -1.00 2.54 -4.68
CA PHE A 77 -2.24 3.11 -4.16
C PHE A 77 -3.26 3.32 -5.29
N GLN A 78 -2.91 4.07 -6.34
CA GLN A 78 -3.85 4.35 -7.42
C GLN A 78 -4.36 3.09 -8.12
N GLU A 79 -3.46 2.13 -8.39
CA GLU A 79 -3.81 0.95 -9.18
C GLU A 79 -4.53 -0.13 -8.38
N THR A 80 -4.21 -0.31 -7.10
CA THR A 80 -4.65 -1.50 -6.33
C THR A 80 -5.60 -1.19 -5.18
N THR A 81 -5.67 0.05 -4.69
CA THR A 81 -6.60 0.42 -3.63
C THR A 81 -8.06 0.10 -3.97
N PRO A 82 -8.56 0.28 -5.21
CA PRO A 82 -9.91 -0.16 -5.57
C PRO A 82 -10.15 -1.65 -5.33
N ILE A 83 -9.20 -2.51 -5.74
CA ILE A 83 -9.26 -3.97 -5.57
C ILE A 83 -9.25 -4.32 -4.07
N VAL A 84 -8.41 -3.66 -3.29
CA VAL A 84 -8.34 -3.87 -1.83
C VAL A 84 -9.65 -3.45 -1.15
N ILE A 85 -10.28 -2.36 -1.60
CA ILE A 85 -11.59 -1.94 -1.10
C ILE A 85 -12.65 -3.00 -1.41
N GLU A 86 -12.67 -3.54 -2.63
CA GLU A 86 -13.62 -4.61 -3.00
C GLU A 86 -13.40 -5.87 -2.18
N GLN A 87 -12.15 -6.28 -1.96
CA GLN A 87 -11.81 -7.40 -1.11
C GLN A 87 -12.29 -7.19 0.34
N LEU A 88 -12.02 -6.02 0.94
CA LEU A 88 -12.47 -5.68 2.29
C LEU A 88 -14.00 -5.61 2.40
N LYS A 89 -14.69 -5.15 1.35
CA LYS A 89 -16.15 -5.17 1.29
C LYS A 89 -16.70 -6.59 1.22
N ALA A 90 -16.08 -7.46 0.42
CA ALA A 90 -16.46 -8.86 0.31
C ALA A 90 -16.25 -9.60 1.65
N GLU A 91 -15.14 -9.32 2.34
CA GLU A 91 -14.85 -9.83 3.69
C GLU A 91 -15.87 -9.32 4.72
N ALA A 92 -16.20 -8.02 4.70
CA ALA A 92 -17.23 -7.49 5.59
C ALA A 92 -18.62 -8.10 5.30
N SER A 93 -18.95 -8.32 4.03
CA SER A 93 -20.24 -8.86 3.60
C SER A 93 -20.40 -10.36 3.88
N SER A 94 -19.30 -11.07 4.16
CA SER A 94 -19.39 -12.47 4.59
C SER A 94 -19.72 -12.61 6.09
N LEU A 95 -19.69 -11.52 6.85
CA LEU A 95 -20.13 -11.51 8.24
C LEU A 95 -21.67 -11.50 8.32
N ILE A 96 -22.24 -12.52 8.95
CA ILE A 96 -23.65 -12.53 9.32
C ILE A 96 -23.84 -11.57 10.49
N VAL A 97 -24.50 -10.45 10.23
CA VAL A 97 -24.68 -9.38 11.20
C VAL A 97 -25.63 -9.82 12.32
N SER A 98 -25.17 -9.66 13.56
CA SER A 98 -25.92 -9.89 14.80
C SER A 98 -25.57 -8.81 15.82
N GLU A 99 -26.36 -8.63 16.87
CA GLU A 99 -26.07 -7.65 17.94
C GLU A 99 -24.66 -7.80 18.52
N THR A 100 -24.18 -9.05 18.64
CA THR A 100 -22.85 -9.37 19.16
C THR A 100 -21.71 -8.96 18.23
N ASN A 101 -21.91 -8.99 16.92
CA ASN A 101 -20.88 -8.71 15.91
C ASN A 101 -21.06 -7.35 15.21
N GLN A 102 -22.11 -6.62 15.55
CA GLN A 102 -22.40 -5.29 15.02
C GLN A 102 -21.19 -4.32 15.15
N PRO A 103 -20.47 -4.25 16.30
CA PRO A 103 -19.31 -3.37 16.41
C PRO A 103 -18.18 -3.75 15.45
N ILE A 104 -17.99 -5.04 15.18
CA ILE A 104 -16.98 -5.52 14.23
C ILE A 104 -17.38 -5.12 12.81
N HIS A 105 -18.64 -5.34 12.44
CA HIS A 105 -19.16 -4.94 11.12
C HIS A 105 -18.95 -3.43 10.86
N GLU A 106 -19.29 -2.57 11.84
CA GLU A 106 -19.09 -1.12 11.74
C GLU A 106 -17.61 -0.72 11.59
N LEU A 107 -16.69 -1.41 12.29
CA LEU A 107 -15.26 -1.17 12.16
C LEU A 107 -14.73 -1.54 10.77
N LEU A 108 -15.18 -2.67 10.22
CA LEU A 108 -14.83 -3.10 8.86
C LEU A 108 -15.35 -2.09 7.83
N GLN A 109 -16.61 -1.65 7.99
CA GLN A 109 -17.25 -0.65 7.15
C GLN A 109 -16.52 0.68 7.13
N LYS A 110 -16.29 1.25 8.31
CA LYS A 110 -15.59 2.53 8.46
C LYS A 110 -14.21 2.50 7.81
N ASN A 111 -13.54 1.35 7.83
CA ASN A 111 -12.23 1.22 7.22
C ASN A 111 -12.28 1.30 5.68
N TYR A 112 -13.13 0.50 5.01
CA TYR A 112 -13.17 0.53 3.54
C TYR A 112 -13.78 1.85 3.01
N GLU A 113 -14.69 2.48 3.75
CA GLU A 113 -15.23 3.80 3.40
C GLU A 113 -14.13 4.88 3.47
N LYS A 114 -13.30 4.84 4.51
CA LYS A 114 -12.19 5.78 4.65
C LYS A 114 -11.15 5.61 3.55
N LEU A 115 -10.86 4.36 3.15
CA LEU A 115 -9.98 4.07 2.00
C LEU A 115 -10.59 4.57 0.68
N ALA A 116 -11.90 4.40 0.47
CA ALA A 116 -12.58 4.94 -0.70
C ALA A 116 -12.53 6.48 -0.74
N ALA A 117 -12.69 7.14 0.41
CA ALA A 117 -12.58 8.59 0.51
C ALA A 117 -11.16 9.10 0.19
N PHE A 118 -10.11 8.36 0.56
CA PHE A 118 -8.74 8.69 0.13
C PHE A 118 -8.58 8.60 -1.39
N GLN A 119 -9.24 7.64 -2.03
CA GLN A 119 -9.12 7.44 -3.47
C GLN A 119 -9.88 8.47 -4.30
N GLN A 120 -10.97 9.02 -3.77
CA GLN A 120 -11.76 10.08 -4.42
C GLN A 120 -11.14 11.48 -4.26
N LYS A 121 -10.12 11.63 -3.41
CA LYS A 121 -9.51 12.92 -3.12
C LYS A 121 -8.67 13.39 -4.31
N GLU A 122 -8.94 14.57 -4.83
CA GLU A 122 -8.03 15.25 -5.76
C GLU A 122 -6.78 15.72 -5.00
N VAL A 123 -5.59 15.35 -5.48
CA VAL A 123 -4.35 15.55 -4.73
C VAL A 123 -3.27 16.20 -5.59
N ALA A 124 -2.81 17.38 -5.14
CA ALA A 124 -1.63 18.06 -5.67
C ALA A 124 -0.30 17.49 -5.10
N ASP A 125 -0.31 16.99 -3.85
CA ASP A 125 0.84 16.37 -3.18
C ASP A 125 0.59 14.88 -2.89
N THR A 126 1.03 14.03 -3.82
CA THR A 126 0.84 12.58 -3.77
C THR A 126 1.56 11.92 -2.60
N LYS A 127 2.67 12.51 -2.11
CA LYS A 127 3.40 11.98 -0.94
C LYS A 127 2.64 12.19 0.35
N LYS A 128 2.00 13.36 0.49
CA LYS A 128 1.14 13.62 1.64
C LYS A 128 0.00 12.61 1.71
N LEU A 129 -0.65 12.32 0.58
CA LEU A 129 -1.71 11.32 0.53
C LEU A 129 -1.18 9.91 0.86
N GLU A 130 -0.02 9.51 0.31
CA GLU A 130 0.62 8.22 0.64
C GLU A 130 0.82 8.08 2.16
N LEU A 131 1.32 9.13 2.83
CA LEU A 131 1.51 9.16 4.28
C LEU A 131 0.19 9.11 5.06
N ASP A 132 -0.82 9.87 4.63
CA ASP A 132 -2.14 9.88 5.27
C ASP A 132 -2.79 8.47 5.21
N VAL A 133 -2.69 7.81 4.06
CA VAL A 133 -3.20 6.44 3.86
C VAL A 133 -2.42 5.45 4.72
N LEU A 134 -1.08 5.51 4.71
CA LEU A 134 -0.24 4.64 5.55
C LEU A 134 -0.52 4.82 7.04
N ASN A 135 -0.72 6.07 7.48
CA ASN A 135 -1.07 6.37 8.87
C ASN A 135 -2.44 5.80 9.25
N HIS A 136 -3.44 5.93 8.38
CA HIS A 136 -4.75 5.31 8.58
C HIS A 136 -4.62 3.79 8.69
N VAL A 137 -4.02 3.14 7.70
CA VAL A 137 -3.86 1.68 7.68
C VAL A 137 -3.09 1.18 8.90
N ASN A 138 -2.03 1.87 9.32
CA ASN A 138 -1.27 1.53 10.53
C ASN A 138 -2.13 1.58 11.79
N LYS A 139 -2.90 2.65 11.98
CA LYS A 139 -3.79 2.78 13.14
C LYS A 139 -4.83 1.67 13.14
N THR A 140 -5.46 1.41 12.00
CA THR A 140 -6.45 0.33 11.86
C THR A 140 -5.86 -1.04 12.21
N ILE A 141 -4.68 -1.38 11.68
CA ILE A 141 -3.98 -2.64 11.99
C ILE A 141 -3.72 -2.77 13.50
N ILE A 142 -3.27 -1.70 14.16
CA ILE A 142 -3.01 -1.72 15.61
C ILE A 142 -4.31 -1.93 16.38
N THR A 143 -5.36 -1.18 16.07
CA THR A 143 -6.67 -1.29 16.72
C THR A 143 -7.23 -2.71 16.58
N TRP A 144 -7.24 -3.27 15.37
CA TRP A 144 -7.77 -4.60 15.13
C TRP A 144 -6.94 -5.70 15.81
N ARG A 145 -5.61 -5.57 15.84
CA ARG A 145 -4.76 -6.49 16.60
C ARG A 145 -5.06 -6.48 18.10
N ASN A 146 -5.34 -5.31 18.67
CA ASN A 146 -5.68 -5.21 20.10
C ASN A 146 -7.04 -5.86 20.37
N LEU A 147 -8.05 -5.59 19.54
CA LEU A 147 -9.37 -6.22 19.65
C LEU A 147 -9.29 -7.76 19.58
N LEU A 148 -8.50 -8.29 18.65
CA LEU A 148 -8.29 -9.74 18.54
C LEU A 148 -7.54 -10.34 19.73
N LYS A 149 -6.70 -9.56 20.42
CA LYS A 149 -6.04 -10.00 21.65
C LYS A 149 -6.98 -10.01 22.84
N GLU A 150 -7.88 -9.03 22.93
CA GLU A 150 -8.88 -8.92 24.00
C GLU A 150 -10.00 -9.98 23.87
N SER A 151 -10.20 -10.51 22.66
CA SER A 151 -11.21 -11.53 22.36
C SER A 151 -10.72 -12.98 22.53
N ARG A 152 -9.44 -13.18 22.89
CA ARG A 152 -8.80 -14.49 23.12
C ARG A 152 -8.62 -14.76 24.61
#